data_AF-A0A928U268-F1
#
_entry.id   AF-A0A928U268-F1
#
_cell.length_a   1.000
_cell.length_b   1.000
_cell.length_c   1.000
_cell.angle_alpha   90.00
_cell.angle_beta   90.00
_cell.angle_gamma   90.00
#
_symmetry.space_group_name_H-M   'P 1'
#
loop_
_entity.id
_entity.type
_entity.pdbx_description
1 polymer ?
#
loop_
_entity_poly.entity_id
_entity_poly.type
_entity_poly.pdbx_seq_one_letter_code
_entity_poly.pdbx_strand_id
1 'polypeptide(L)'
;MSGEMTSEWRVHYLARLHAERADLLWQLRGLSAETVSSAEVMPGWTVKDILAHIPYYDAAYAGRIQMALDGRTAAIPPLNDDSGLANRNGGLLAQNRHIPYEQVIAMLLKERSGFLAALNRAPDDLLARRLKMPWGGRTSIQVWANWRFRHDADHGRQLAAWRATLPRGTLRRATPVYVLRALLHSSRKAFQALLPLIPQTEWSTRPVCGVWTMKDLLGHLTDWEKVAVEGLRPLAAGQTPEFDYTIDGFDTFNNRNAAARAGQSWDQVWADYESTRATLLDLLAQTPSANLQRVFAVPWGGELPGYVWLLIWPGHEMEHAIDARAALGLRRWPPRFVKHA
;
A
#
# COMPACT_ATOMS: atom_id res chain seq x y z
N MET A 1 -15.97 22.41 -21.33
CA MET A 1 -16.39 21.00 -21.52
C MET A 1 -15.36 20.30 -22.37
N SER A 2 -14.43 19.60 -21.72
CA SER A 2 -13.53 18.61 -22.33
C SER A 2 -13.03 17.72 -21.20
N GLY A 3 -13.98 17.00 -20.59
CA GLY A 3 -13.63 15.86 -19.75
C GLY A 3 -13.15 14.78 -20.71
N GLU A 4 -11.87 14.83 -21.08
CA GLU A 4 -11.19 13.64 -21.58
C GLU A 4 -11.40 12.58 -20.51
N MET A 5 -12.29 11.64 -20.79
CA MET A 5 -12.38 10.40 -20.07
C MET A 5 -11.00 9.75 -20.16
N THR A 6 -10.13 10.04 -19.19
CA THR A 6 -8.89 9.30 -18.98
C THR A 6 -9.23 7.85 -19.15
N SER A 7 -8.57 7.18 -20.09
CA SER A 7 -8.96 5.84 -20.51
C SER A 7 -9.24 4.99 -19.27
N GLU A 8 -10.46 4.47 -19.15
CA GLU A 8 -10.98 3.87 -17.91
C GLU A 8 -9.98 2.87 -17.31
N TRP A 9 -9.24 2.15 -18.15
CA TRP A 9 -8.21 1.21 -17.72
C TRP A 9 -7.02 1.86 -16.98
N ARG A 10 -6.58 3.11 -17.29
CA ARG A 10 -5.42 3.76 -16.64
C ARG A 10 -5.68 3.92 -15.14
N VAL A 11 -6.79 4.56 -14.79
CA VAL A 11 -7.16 4.79 -13.39
C VAL A 11 -7.34 3.47 -12.66
N HIS A 12 -7.94 2.46 -13.31
CA HIS A 12 -8.05 1.11 -12.76
C HIS A 12 -6.68 0.46 -12.50
N TYR A 13 -5.72 0.60 -13.41
CA TYR A 13 -4.41 -0.02 -13.30
C TYR A 13 -3.56 0.68 -12.24
N LEU A 14 -3.62 2.01 -12.14
CA LEU A 14 -2.95 2.77 -11.07
C LEU A 14 -3.49 2.34 -9.71
N ALA A 15 -4.81 2.29 -9.56
CA ALA A 15 -5.46 1.83 -8.33
C ALA A 15 -5.07 0.39 -7.99
N ARG A 16 -5.00 -0.48 -9.01
CA ARG A 16 -4.59 -1.89 -8.86
C ARG A 16 -3.14 -2.02 -8.41
N LEU A 17 -2.23 -1.25 -8.99
CA LEU A 17 -0.81 -1.22 -8.63
C LEU A 17 -0.60 -0.78 -7.18
N HIS A 18 -1.36 0.19 -6.70
CA HIS A 18 -1.32 0.60 -5.29
C HIS A 18 -1.87 -0.49 -4.36
N ALA A 19 -3.03 -1.07 -4.70
CA ALA A 19 -3.64 -2.10 -3.87
C ALA A 19 -2.77 -3.36 -3.73
N GLU A 20 -2.17 -3.86 -4.81
CA GLU A 20 -1.30 -5.04 -4.75
C GLU A 20 0.02 -4.74 -4.03
N ARG A 21 0.55 -3.51 -4.11
CA ARG A 21 1.71 -3.11 -3.31
C ARG A 21 1.38 -3.07 -1.82
N ALA A 22 0.24 -2.50 -1.47
CA ALA A 22 -0.21 -2.44 -0.08
C ALA A 22 -0.43 -3.86 0.48
N ASP A 23 -1.03 -4.77 -0.30
CA ASP A 23 -1.20 -6.17 0.10
C ASP A 23 0.13 -6.92 0.27
N LEU A 24 1.09 -6.72 -0.65
CA LEU A 24 2.43 -7.30 -0.51
C LEU A 24 3.09 -6.85 0.80
N LEU A 25 3.06 -5.55 1.09
CA LEU A 25 3.64 -4.99 2.32
C LEU A 25 2.87 -5.47 3.56
N TRP A 26 1.56 -5.65 3.48
CA TRP A 26 0.74 -6.18 4.58
C TRP A 26 1.18 -7.58 5.03
N GLN A 27 1.76 -8.37 4.14
CA GLN A 27 2.35 -9.67 4.50
C GLN A 27 3.65 -9.53 5.32
N LEU A 28 4.12 -8.32 5.62
CA LEU A 28 5.31 -8.11 6.47
C LEU A 28 4.96 -7.82 7.92
N ARG A 29 3.67 -7.59 8.22
CA ARG A 29 3.20 -7.31 9.58
C ARG A 29 3.55 -8.44 10.55
N GLY A 30 3.96 -8.08 11.75
CA GLY A 30 4.28 -9.02 12.80
C GLY A 30 5.59 -9.80 12.60
N LEU A 31 6.41 -9.48 11.58
CA LEU A 31 7.69 -10.12 11.34
C LEU A 31 8.85 -9.21 11.74
N SER A 32 9.88 -9.79 12.37
CA SER A 32 11.12 -9.06 12.67
C SER A 32 12.03 -8.98 11.44
N ALA A 33 13.00 -8.07 11.47
CA ALA A 33 14.03 -7.97 10.42
C ALA A 33 14.85 -9.27 10.30
N GLU A 34 15.10 -9.95 11.42
CA GLU A 34 15.77 -11.24 11.46
C GLU A 34 14.97 -12.30 10.71
N THR A 35 13.68 -12.48 11.06
CA THR A 35 12.81 -13.47 10.39
C THR A 35 12.74 -13.24 8.88
N VAL A 36 12.59 -11.99 8.45
CA VAL A 36 12.54 -11.64 7.02
C VAL A 36 13.87 -11.95 6.31
N SER A 37 14.99 -11.83 7.01
CA SER A 37 16.33 -12.01 6.44
C SER A 37 16.86 -13.45 6.50
N SER A 38 16.25 -14.33 7.29
CA SER A 38 16.72 -15.71 7.49
C SER A 38 15.73 -16.77 7.05
N ALA A 39 14.43 -16.51 7.10
CA ALA A 39 13.43 -17.52 6.77
C ALA A 39 13.22 -17.61 5.26
N GLU A 40 13.43 -18.81 4.72
CA GLU A 40 13.14 -19.12 3.32
C GLU A 40 11.63 -19.25 3.09
N VAL A 41 11.16 -18.55 2.05
CA VAL A 41 9.77 -18.60 1.57
C VAL A 41 9.66 -19.61 0.43
N MET A 42 10.72 -19.72 -0.36
CA MET A 42 10.92 -20.68 -1.44
C MET A 42 12.39 -21.08 -1.48
N PRO A 43 12.75 -22.23 -2.08
CA PRO A 43 14.11 -22.76 -2.01
C PRO A 43 15.17 -21.72 -2.40
N GLY A 44 16.03 -21.36 -1.44
CA GLY A 44 17.13 -20.41 -1.63
C GLY A 44 16.77 -18.91 -1.60
N TRP A 45 15.51 -18.56 -1.33
CA TRP A 45 15.04 -17.17 -1.26
C TRP A 45 14.35 -16.87 0.06
N THR A 46 14.90 -15.89 0.78
CA THR A 46 14.25 -15.31 1.97
C THR A 46 13.15 -14.31 1.58
N VAL A 47 12.35 -13.87 2.56
CA VAL A 47 11.40 -12.76 2.35
C VAL A 47 12.14 -11.52 1.84
N LYS A 48 13.29 -11.17 2.45
CA LYS A 48 14.10 -10.02 2.04
C LYS A 48 14.54 -10.15 0.58
N ASP A 49 14.97 -11.33 0.16
CA ASP A 49 15.44 -11.58 -1.20
C ASP A 49 14.32 -11.39 -2.24
N ILE A 50 13.12 -11.92 -1.96
CA ILE A 50 11.93 -11.72 -2.81
C ILE A 50 11.59 -10.22 -2.93
N LEU A 51 11.65 -9.49 -1.82
CA LEU A 51 11.37 -8.06 -1.83
C LEU A 51 12.45 -7.28 -2.61
N ALA A 52 13.70 -7.73 -2.58
CA ALA A 52 14.82 -7.02 -3.17
C ALA A 52 14.89 -7.13 -4.70
N HIS A 53 14.30 -8.16 -5.34
CA HIS A 53 14.29 -8.25 -6.81
C HIS A 53 13.16 -7.45 -7.46
N ILE A 54 12.05 -7.19 -6.74
CA ILE A 54 10.89 -6.48 -7.28
C ILE A 54 11.23 -5.07 -7.80
N PRO A 55 12.01 -4.22 -7.09
CA PRO A 55 12.33 -2.86 -7.52
C PRO A 55 13.04 -2.78 -8.86
N TYR A 56 13.93 -3.73 -9.17
CA TYR A 56 14.65 -3.79 -10.46
C TYR A 56 13.68 -3.71 -11.63
N TYR A 57 12.58 -4.46 -11.54
CA TYR A 57 11.61 -4.50 -12.62
C TYR A 57 10.75 -3.23 -12.68
N ASP A 58 10.41 -2.60 -11.55
CA ASP A 58 9.72 -1.30 -11.58
C ASP A 58 10.62 -0.27 -12.30
N ALA A 59 11.91 -0.21 -11.94
CA ALA A 59 12.91 0.65 -12.56
C ALA A 59 13.10 0.37 -14.06
N ALA A 60 13.28 -0.90 -14.43
CA ALA A 60 13.48 -1.32 -15.81
C ALA A 60 12.30 -0.92 -16.70
N TYR A 61 11.06 -1.16 -16.24
CA TYR A 61 9.88 -0.79 -17.01
C TYR A 61 9.60 0.71 -17.00
N ALA A 62 9.96 1.45 -15.94
CA ALA A 62 9.93 2.91 -15.96
C ALA A 62 10.87 3.46 -17.05
N GLY A 63 12.09 2.93 -17.15
CA GLY A 63 13.03 3.29 -18.22
C GLY A 63 12.51 2.96 -19.62
N ARG A 64 11.84 1.82 -19.79
CA ARG A 64 11.19 1.45 -21.06
C ARG A 64 10.07 2.40 -21.45
N ILE A 65 9.25 2.82 -20.49
CA ILE A 65 8.20 3.81 -20.74
C ILE A 65 8.83 5.14 -21.16
N GLN A 66 9.89 5.58 -20.49
CA GLN A 66 10.60 6.80 -20.88
C GLN A 66 11.16 6.70 -22.31
N MET A 67 11.80 5.59 -22.68
CA MET A 67 12.28 5.38 -24.05
C MET A 67 11.14 5.39 -25.07
N ALA A 68 9.97 4.84 -24.73
CA ALA A 68 8.80 4.89 -25.60
C ALA A 68 8.24 6.32 -25.75
N LEU A 69 8.23 7.11 -24.68
CA LEU A 69 7.86 8.53 -24.70
C LEU A 69 8.79 9.35 -25.58
N ASP A 70 10.09 9.06 -25.54
CA ASP A 70 11.10 9.73 -26.35
C ASP A 70 11.10 9.26 -27.82
N GLY A 71 10.20 8.35 -28.22
CA GLY A 71 10.20 7.74 -29.57
C GLY A 71 11.36 6.77 -29.83
N ARG A 72 12.11 6.38 -28.79
CA ARG A 72 13.32 5.54 -28.86
C ARG A 72 13.02 4.06 -28.62
N THR A 73 11.91 3.54 -29.15
CA THR A 73 11.51 2.13 -28.91
C THR A 73 12.54 1.12 -29.43
N ALA A 74 13.33 1.47 -30.44
CA ALA A 74 14.41 0.64 -30.97
C ALA A 74 15.60 0.49 -30.00
N ALA A 75 15.73 1.39 -29.02
CA ALA A 75 16.81 1.38 -28.02
C ALA A 75 16.41 0.69 -26.70
N ILE A 76 15.18 0.18 -26.61
CA ILE A 76 14.72 -0.54 -25.42
C ILE A 76 15.55 -1.83 -25.26
N PRO A 77 16.19 -2.06 -24.10
CA PRO A 77 16.95 -3.29 -23.87
C PRO A 77 16.02 -4.46 -23.48
N PRO A 78 16.35 -5.72 -23.84
CA PRO A 78 15.65 -6.89 -23.34
C PRO A 78 15.82 -7.02 -21.81
N LEU A 79 14.90 -7.71 -21.12
CA LEU A 79 14.99 -7.86 -19.64
C LEU A 79 16.02 -8.92 -19.22
N ASN A 80 16.26 -9.87 -20.12
CA ASN A 80 17.10 -11.03 -19.98
C ASN A 80 17.73 -11.30 -21.34
N ASP A 81 18.89 -11.94 -21.32
CA ASP A 81 19.49 -12.55 -22.50
C ASP A 81 18.86 -13.94 -22.74
N ASP A 82 19.48 -14.71 -23.64
CA ASP A 82 19.05 -16.05 -24.01
C ASP A 82 19.08 -17.06 -22.84
N SER A 83 19.71 -16.71 -21.70
CA SER A 83 19.72 -17.55 -20.49
C SER A 83 18.42 -17.46 -19.66
N GLY A 84 17.51 -16.55 -20.02
CA GLY A 84 16.15 -16.50 -19.47
C GLY A 84 16.00 -15.71 -18.16
N LEU A 85 14.74 -15.54 -17.72
CA LEU A 85 14.41 -14.77 -16.51
C LEU A 85 14.92 -15.42 -15.22
N ALA A 86 15.08 -16.74 -15.18
CA ALA A 86 15.61 -17.45 -14.02
C ALA A 86 17.06 -17.04 -13.72
N ASN A 87 17.92 -16.99 -14.74
CA ASN A 87 19.29 -16.53 -14.59
C ASN A 87 19.34 -15.04 -14.19
N ARG A 88 18.48 -14.20 -14.80
CA ARG A 88 18.37 -12.79 -14.39
C ARG A 88 18.00 -12.66 -12.91
N ASN A 89 17.03 -13.43 -12.43
CA ASN A 89 16.62 -13.44 -11.03
C ASN A 89 17.74 -13.95 -10.11
N GLY A 90 18.48 -14.99 -10.51
CA GLY A 90 19.66 -15.47 -9.78
C GLY A 90 20.76 -14.40 -9.66
N GLY A 91 21.01 -13.65 -10.74
CA GLY A 91 21.92 -12.51 -10.73
C GLY A 91 21.45 -11.40 -9.79
N LEU A 92 20.17 -11.05 -9.80
CA LEU A 92 19.59 -10.07 -8.88
C LEU A 92 19.67 -10.53 -7.42
N LEU A 93 19.43 -11.81 -7.16
CA LEU A 93 19.59 -12.40 -5.83
C LEU A 93 21.04 -12.24 -5.33
N ALA A 94 22.01 -12.66 -6.13
CA ALA A 94 23.43 -12.56 -5.78
C ALA A 94 23.86 -11.09 -5.53
N GLN A 95 23.39 -10.17 -6.38
CA GLN A 95 23.66 -8.74 -6.25
C GLN A 95 23.01 -8.14 -5.01
N ASN A 96 21.77 -8.52 -4.68
CA ASN A 96 20.98 -7.80 -3.67
C ASN A 96 21.04 -8.43 -2.28
N ARG A 97 21.62 -9.62 -2.12
CA ARG A 97 21.64 -10.35 -0.83
C ARG A 97 22.26 -9.54 0.32
N HIS A 98 23.27 -8.71 0.02
CA HIS A 98 23.94 -7.85 1.00
C HIS A 98 23.14 -6.59 1.38
N ILE A 99 22.10 -6.23 0.64
CA ILE A 99 21.34 -5.00 0.88
C ILE A 99 20.57 -5.13 2.20
N PRO A 100 20.67 -4.13 3.11
CA PRO A 100 19.91 -4.08 4.35
C PRO A 100 18.39 -4.06 4.11
N TYR A 101 17.61 -4.71 4.98
CA TYR A 101 16.16 -4.81 4.81
C TYR A 101 15.46 -3.44 4.71
N GLU A 102 15.88 -2.45 5.51
CA GLU A 102 15.34 -1.09 5.41
C GLU A 102 15.56 -0.48 4.01
N GLN A 103 16.75 -0.68 3.41
CA GLN A 103 17.04 -0.20 2.07
C GLN A 103 16.20 -0.93 1.02
N VAL A 104 15.92 -2.24 1.20
CA VAL A 104 15.01 -2.99 0.32
C VAL A 104 13.60 -2.38 0.32
N ILE A 105 13.07 -2.02 1.50
CA ILE A 105 11.77 -1.33 1.62
C ILE A 105 11.81 0.04 0.94
N ALA A 106 12.87 0.81 1.14
CA ALA A 106 13.04 2.10 0.47
C ALA A 106 13.08 1.98 -1.06
N MET A 107 13.82 1.00 -1.59
CA MET A 107 13.89 0.71 -3.02
C MET A 107 12.52 0.31 -3.59
N LEU A 108 11.76 -0.52 -2.88
CA LEU A 108 10.39 -0.87 -3.28
C LEU A 108 9.52 0.37 -3.48
N LEU A 109 9.49 1.26 -2.49
CA LEU A 109 8.67 2.48 -2.55
C LEU A 109 9.15 3.43 -3.66
N LYS A 110 10.47 3.68 -3.72
CA LYS A 110 11.08 4.57 -4.72
C LYS A 110 10.81 4.12 -6.14
N GLU A 111 11.13 2.87 -6.47
CA GLU A 111 11.03 2.40 -7.86
C GLU A 111 9.58 2.27 -8.31
N ARG A 112 8.65 1.90 -7.42
CA ARG A 112 7.21 1.93 -7.72
C ARG A 112 6.71 3.35 -7.98
N SER A 113 7.15 4.33 -7.19
CA SER A 113 6.82 5.74 -7.43
C SER A 113 7.31 6.20 -8.81
N GLY A 114 8.55 5.88 -9.18
CA GLY A 114 9.11 6.18 -10.50
C GLY A 114 8.33 5.51 -11.65
N PHE A 115 7.94 4.24 -11.47
CA PHE A 115 7.11 3.53 -12.45
C PHE A 115 5.72 4.16 -12.61
N LEU A 116 5.03 4.49 -11.51
CA LEU A 116 3.72 5.14 -11.54
C LEU A 116 3.80 6.52 -12.19
N ALA A 117 4.85 7.30 -11.89
CA ALA A 117 5.07 8.60 -12.53
C ALA A 117 5.34 8.48 -14.03
N ALA A 118 6.05 7.45 -14.48
CA ALA A 118 6.24 7.17 -15.90
C ALA A 118 4.91 6.79 -16.58
N LEU A 119 4.11 5.92 -15.94
CA LEU A 119 2.77 5.56 -16.44
C LEU A 119 1.83 6.76 -16.55
N ASN A 120 1.83 7.62 -15.54
CA ASN A 120 0.93 8.78 -15.50
C ASN A 120 1.27 9.84 -16.55
N ARG A 121 2.57 10.00 -16.89
CA ARG A 121 3.02 10.91 -17.96
C ARG A 121 2.70 10.41 -19.36
N ALA A 122 2.51 9.10 -19.54
CA ALA A 122 2.32 8.54 -20.87
C ALA A 122 0.88 8.77 -21.37
N PRO A 123 0.69 9.29 -22.61
CA PRO A 123 -0.63 9.52 -23.17
C PRO A 123 -1.37 8.20 -23.43
N ASP A 124 -2.70 8.24 -23.42
CA ASP A 124 -3.56 7.04 -23.50
C ASP A 124 -3.34 6.23 -24.77
N ASP A 125 -3.10 6.90 -25.89
CA ASP A 125 -2.83 6.25 -27.17
C ASP A 125 -1.51 5.46 -27.13
N LEU A 126 -0.44 6.02 -26.54
CA LEU A 126 0.85 5.34 -26.39
C LEU A 126 0.74 4.14 -25.46
N LEU A 127 -0.04 4.29 -24.38
CA LEU A 127 -0.23 3.23 -23.41
C LEU A 127 -0.89 1.98 -24.05
N ALA A 128 -1.88 2.19 -24.93
CA ALA A 128 -2.59 1.15 -25.65
C ALA A 128 -1.85 0.63 -26.90
N ARG A 129 -0.99 1.45 -27.50
CA ARG A 129 -0.27 1.14 -28.74
C ARG A 129 0.57 -0.12 -28.63
N ARG A 130 0.48 -0.98 -29.63
CA ARG A 130 1.37 -2.15 -29.79
C ARG A 130 2.73 -1.69 -30.33
N LEU A 131 3.73 -1.64 -29.48
CA LEU A 131 5.12 -1.33 -29.78
C LEU A 131 5.85 -2.57 -30.31
N LYS A 132 6.61 -2.43 -31.40
CA LYS A 132 7.52 -3.47 -31.90
C LYS A 132 8.82 -3.43 -31.09
N MET A 133 9.24 -4.56 -30.54
CA MET A 133 10.46 -4.64 -29.75
C MET A 133 11.68 -4.97 -30.61
N PRO A 134 12.90 -4.54 -30.22
CA PRO A 134 14.13 -4.82 -30.98
C PRO A 134 14.43 -6.31 -31.16
N TRP A 135 14.12 -7.13 -30.15
CA TRP A 135 14.29 -8.58 -30.16
C TRP A 135 13.09 -9.33 -30.80
N GLY A 136 12.20 -8.63 -31.49
CA GLY A 136 11.01 -9.20 -32.11
C GLY A 136 9.77 -9.22 -31.20
N GLY A 137 8.61 -9.48 -31.81
CA GLY A 137 7.31 -9.44 -31.12
C GLY A 137 6.74 -8.03 -30.93
N ARG A 138 5.53 -7.98 -30.37
CA ARG A 138 4.81 -6.73 -30.09
C ARG A 138 4.19 -6.76 -28.69
N THR A 139 4.27 -5.65 -27.98
CA THR A 139 3.70 -5.49 -26.62
C THR A 139 3.15 -4.07 -26.45
N SER A 140 2.52 -3.77 -25.32
CA SER A 140 2.07 -2.41 -24.99
C SER A 140 2.40 -2.08 -23.53
N ILE A 141 2.40 -0.79 -23.20
CA ILE A 141 2.67 -0.35 -21.82
C ILE A 141 1.58 -0.86 -20.87
N GLN A 142 0.33 -0.97 -21.34
CA GLN A 142 -0.75 -1.68 -20.63
C GLN A 142 -0.33 -3.09 -20.20
N VAL A 143 0.26 -3.88 -21.09
CA VAL A 143 0.71 -5.25 -20.77
C VAL A 143 1.81 -5.20 -19.70
N TRP A 144 2.72 -4.22 -19.75
CA TRP A 144 3.75 -4.03 -18.74
C TRP A 144 3.15 -3.71 -17.38
N ALA A 145 2.22 -2.76 -17.30
CA ALA A 145 1.52 -2.39 -16.07
C ALA A 145 0.71 -3.56 -15.49
N ASN A 146 0.05 -4.35 -16.34
CA ASN A 146 -0.63 -5.60 -15.94
C ASN A 146 0.34 -6.58 -15.27
N TRP A 147 1.51 -6.78 -15.87
CA TRP A 147 2.53 -7.66 -15.30
C TRP A 147 3.04 -7.13 -13.95
N ARG A 148 3.21 -5.81 -13.78
CA ARG A 148 3.71 -5.22 -12.52
C ARG A 148 2.80 -5.46 -11.32
N PHE A 149 1.49 -5.24 -11.44
CA PHE A 149 0.61 -5.53 -10.30
C PHE A 149 0.45 -7.04 -10.07
N ARG A 150 0.49 -7.87 -11.13
CA ARG A 150 0.45 -9.33 -10.99
C ARG A 150 1.68 -9.86 -10.26
N HIS A 151 2.85 -9.29 -10.53
CA HIS A 151 4.08 -9.65 -9.84
C HIS A 151 4.01 -9.40 -8.33
N ASP A 152 3.54 -8.21 -7.92
CA ASP A 152 3.26 -7.94 -6.50
C ASP A 152 2.21 -8.92 -5.94
N ALA A 153 1.15 -9.18 -6.70
CA ALA A 153 0.07 -10.09 -6.29
C ALA A 153 0.56 -11.54 -6.09
N ASP A 154 1.46 -12.01 -6.94
CA ASP A 154 1.99 -13.37 -6.92
C ASP A 154 2.90 -13.56 -5.70
N HIS A 155 3.81 -12.62 -5.46
CA HIS A 155 4.64 -12.63 -4.24
C HIS A 155 3.82 -12.38 -2.97
N GLY A 156 2.80 -11.52 -3.01
CA GLY A 156 1.86 -11.33 -1.92
C GLY A 156 1.18 -12.64 -1.52
N ARG A 157 0.73 -13.44 -2.50
CA ARG A 157 0.15 -14.77 -2.23
C ARG A 157 1.17 -15.77 -1.69
N GLN A 158 2.39 -15.78 -2.23
CA GLN A 158 3.46 -16.64 -1.71
C GLN A 158 3.79 -16.31 -0.25
N LEU A 159 3.95 -15.03 0.08
CA LEU A 159 4.18 -14.58 1.45
C LEU A 159 2.98 -14.90 2.35
N ALA A 160 1.74 -14.69 1.89
CA ALA A 160 0.56 -15.04 2.67
C ALA A 160 0.50 -16.54 2.97
N ALA A 161 0.78 -17.40 1.98
CA ALA A 161 0.81 -18.85 2.14
C ALA A 161 1.91 -19.29 3.11
N TRP A 162 3.12 -18.74 2.95
CA TRP A 162 4.24 -19.00 3.86
C TRP A 162 3.94 -18.53 5.29
N ARG A 163 3.36 -17.34 5.47
CA ARG A 163 2.97 -16.85 6.80
C ARG A 163 1.99 -17.76 7.51
N ALA A 164 1.08 -18.39 6.77
CA ALA A 164 0.11 -19.32 7.34
C ALA A 164 0.76 -20.57 7.96
N THR A 165 2.01 -20.88 7.60
CA THR A 165 2.76 -22.00 8.19
C THR A 165 3.57 -21.59 9.43
N LEU A 166 3.68 -20.30 9.73
CA LEU A 166 4.50 -19.81 10.84
C LEU A 166 3.79 -19.96 12.20
N PRO A 167 4.53 -20.29 13.27
CA PRO A 167 4.00 -20.25 14.62
C PRO A 167 3.45 -18.86 14.99
N ARG A 168 2.36 -18.81 15.76
CA ARG A 168 1.75 -17.54 16.22
C ARG A 168 2.75 -16.63 16.95
N GLY A 169 3.70 -17.19 17.69
CA GLY A 169 4.74 -16.43 18.37
C GLY A 169 5.69 -15.66 17.43
N THR A 170 5.92 -16.19 16.22
CA THR A 170 6.70 -15.52 15.17
C THR A 170 5.95 -14.33 14.58
N LEU A 171 4.62 -14.42 14.49
CA LEU A 171 3.74 -13.40 13.91
C LEU A 171 3.38 -12.27 14.89
N ARG A 172 3.82 -12.37 16.15
CA ARG A 172 3.63 -11.35 17.21
C ARG A 172 4.93 -10.59 17.50
N ARG A 173 5.89 -10.61 16.58
CA ARG A 173 7.13 -9.85 16.72
C ARG A 173 6.89 -8.40 16.29
N ALA A 174 7.65 -7.50 16.89
CA ALA A 174 7.59 -6.10 16.52
C ALA A 174 7.98 -5.89 15.06
N THR A 175 7.06 -5.29 14.32
CA THR A 175 7.29 -4.89 12.93
C THR A 175 8.27 -3.71 12.93
N PRO A 176 9.35 -3.74 12.12
CA PRO A 176 10.26 -2.62 12.05
C PRO A 176 9.54 -1.31 11.66
N VAL A 177 9.95 -0.18 12.25
CA VAL A 177 9.28 1.12 12.04
C VAL A 177 9.21 1.51 10.56
N TYR A 178 10.26 1.24 9.78
CA TYR A 178 10.27 1.52 8.34
C TYR A 178 9.22 0.71 7.56
N VAL A 179 8.86 -0.49 8.03
CA VAL A 179 7.75 -1.27 7.46
C VAL A 179 6.40 -0.68 7.87
N LEU A 180 6.25 -0.24 9.13
CA LEU A 180 5.02 0.46 9.58
C LEU A 180 4.78 1.74 8.76
N ARG A 181 5.82 2.55 8.53
CA ARG A 181 5.74 3.73 7.64
C ARG A 181 5.34 3.34 6.22
N ALA A 182 5.92 2.27 5.67
CA ALA A 182 5.59 1.79 4.33
C ALA A 182 4.14 1.29 4.24
N LEU A 183 3.64 0.63 5.29
CA LEU A 183 2.25 0.18 5.39
C LEU A 183 1.29 1.36 5.41
N LEU A 184 1.48 2.32 6.32
CA LEU A 184 0.68 3.54 6.39
C LEU A 184 0.67 4.28 5.05
N HIS A 185 1.85 4.46 4.44
CA HIS A 185 1.94 5.13 3.13
C HIS A 185 1.20 4.36 2.03
N SER A 186 1.41 3.05 1.93
CA SER A 186 0.84 2.24 0.83
C SER A 186 -0.66 2.00 0.98
N SER A 187 -1.19 1.83 2.19
CA SER A 187 -2.64 1.74 2.43
C SER A 187 -3.35 3.02 2.01
N ARG A 188 -2.77 4.18 2.33
CA ARG A 188 -3.32 5.50 1.98
C ARG A 188 -3.34 5.72 0.51
N LYS A 189 -2.24 5.41 -0.17
CA LYS A 189 -2.19 5.49 -1.63
C LYS A 189 -3.15 4.51 -2.29
N ALA A 190 -3.35 3.31 -1.72
CA ALA A 190 -4.34 2.36 -2.23
C ALA A 190 -5.77 2.88 -2.09
N PHE A 191 -6.13 3.46 -0.96
CA PHE A 191 -7.45 4.06 -0.75
C PHE A 191 -7.67 5.30 -1.65
N GLN A 192 -6.71 6.25 -1.64
CA GLN A 192 -6.76 7.46 -2.47
C GLN A 192 -6.89 7.14 -3.97
N ALA A 193 -6.21 6.09 -4.44
CA ALA A 193 -6.27 5.71 -5.85
C ALA A 193 -7.64 5.16 -6.28
N LEU A 194 -8.59 4.93 -5.37
CA LEU A 194 -9.98 4.61 -5.71
C LEU A 194 -10.79 5.86 -6.07
N LEU A 195 -10.40 7.05 -5.61
CA LEU A 195 -11.13 8.29 -5.88
C LEU A 195 -11.34 8.56 -7.37
N PRO A 196 -10.32 8.43 -8.25
CA PRO A 196 -10.49 8.65 -9.68
C PRO A 196 -11.36 7.58 -10.38
N LEU A 197 -11.75 6.51 -9.69
CA LEU A 197 -12.69 5.50 -10.21
C LEU A 197 -14.15 5.93 -10.05
N ILE A 198 -14.39 7.03 -9.31
CA ILE A 198 -15.71 7.60 -9.07
C ILE A 198 -15.70 9.02 -9.63
N PRO A 199 -16.68 9.42 -10.46
CA PRO A 199 -16.82 10.81 -10.86
C PRO A 199 -16.82 11.73 -9.64
N GLN A 200 -16.05 12.82 -9.66
CA GLN A 200 -15.92 13.71 -8.50
C GLN A 200 -17.28 14.24 -7.98
N THR A 201 -18.23 14.46 -8.89
CA THR A 201 -19.61 14.87 -8.57
C THR A 201 -20.38 13.84 -7.74
N GLU A 202 -19.92 12.59 -7.70
CA GLU A 202 -20.52 11.48 -6.95
C GLU A 202 -19.84 11.23 -5.59
N TRP A 203 -18.68 11.86 -5.29
CA TRP A 203 -17.92 11.57 -4.08
C TRP A 203 -18.68 11.80 -2.76
N SER A 204 -19.71 12.66 -2.78
CA SER A 204 -20.56 12.98 -1.62
C SER A 204 -22.00 12.46 -1.74
N THR A 205 -22.32 11.68 -2.77
CA THR A 205 -23.70 11.24 -3.03
C THR A 205 -23.82 9.75 -3.34
N ARG A 206 -22.79 9.13 -3.91
CA ARG A 206 -22.78 7.70 -4.21
C ARG A 206 -22.31 6.89 -2.99
N PRO A 207 -23.13 5.98 -2.46
CA PRO A 207 -22.69 5.07 -1.41
C PRO A 207 -21.63 4.09 -1.93
N VAL A 208 -20.59 3.87 -1.13
CA VAL A 208 -19.45 3.00 -1.40
C VAL A 208 -19.15 2.03 -0.26
N CYS A 209 -19.75 2.23 0.91
CA CYS A 209 -19.71 1.31 2.04
C CYS A 209 -21.02 1.41 2.84
N GLY A 210 -21.94 0.48 2.63
CA GLY A 210 -23.30 0.60 3.18
C GLY A 210 -23.96 1.89 2.70
N VAL A 211 -24.27 2.80 3.63
CA VAL A 211 -24.84 4.13 3.33
C VAL A 211 -23.80 5.24 3.17
N TRP A 212 -22.52 4.96 3.44
CA TRP A 212 -21.45 5.95 3.44
C TRP A 212 -20.88 6.19 2.05
N THR A 213 -20.66 7.47 1.73
CA THR A 213 -20.01 7.95 0.51
C THR A 213 -18.48 7.99 0.67
N MET A 214 -17.74 8.34 -0.39
CA MET A 214 -16.28 8.51 -0.27
C MET A 214 -15.92 9.63 0.70
N LYS A 215 -16.71 10.72 0.72
CA LYS A 215 -16.54 11.81 1.69
C LYS A 215 -16.70 11.28 3.13
N ASP A 216 -17.74 10.48 3.36
CA ASP A 216 -18.01 9.93 4.69
C ASP A 216 -16.91 8.96 5.14
N LEU A 217 -16.43 8.09 4.24
CA LEU A 217 -15.32 7.18 4.55
C LEU A 217 -14.02 7.93 4.86
N LEU A 218 -13.70 9.01 4.14
CA LEU A 218 -12.53 9.83 4.45
C LEU A 218 -12.66 10.46 5.84
N GLY A 219 -13.83 11.01 6.17
CA GLY A 219 -14.11 11.55 7.51
C GLY A 219 -13.95 10.50 8.60
N HIS A 220 -14.60 9.34 8.43
CA HIS A 220 -14.52 8.20 9.34
C HIS A 220 -13.09 7.71 9.57
N LEU A 221 -12.34 7.48 8.49
CA LEU A 221 -10.93 7.08 8.59
C LEU A 221 -10.10 8.14 9.32
N THR A 222 -10.40 9.42 9.09
CA THR A 222 -9.73 10.54 9.78
C THR A 222 -10.00 10.53 11.28
N ASP A 223 -11.25 10.28 11.71
CA ASP A 223 -11.60 10.27 13.13
C ASP A 223 -10.93 9.14 13.90
N TRP A 224 -10.84 7.95 13.30
CA TRP A 224 -10.07 6.85 13.88
C TRP A 224 -8.56 7.11 13.86
N GLU A 225 -8.03 7.76 12.83
CA GLU A 225 -6.62 8.13 12.78
C GLU A 225 -6.26 9.26 13.77
N LYS A 226 -7.22 10.10 14.16
CA LYS A 226 -7.02 11.05 15.28
C LYS A 226 -6.82 10.33 16.60
N VAL A 227 -7.57 9.25 16.85
CA VAL A 227 -7.33 8.36 18.00
C VAL A 227 -5.92 7.77 17.92
N ALA A 228 -5.48 7.33 16.72
CA ALA A 228 -4.12 6.86 16.50
C ALA A 228 -3.04 7.88 16.93
N VAL A 229 -3.22 9.14 16.52
CA VAL A 229 -2.34 10.27 16.84
C VAL A 229 -2.31 10.53 18.35
N GLU A 230 -3.47 10.48 19.01
CA GLU A 230 -3.58 10.63 20.47
C GLU A 230 -2.77 9.57 21.21
N GLY A 231 -2.92 8.29 20.83
CA GLY A 231 -2.13 7.21 21.44
C GLY A 231 -0.63 7.26 21.10
N LEU A 232 -0.26 7.75 19.91
CA LEU A 232 1.15 7.83 19.51
C LEU A 232 1.91 8.98 20.19
N ARG A 233 1.22 10.08 20.52
CA ARG A 233 1.85 11.29 21.06
C ARG A 233 2.59 11.05 22.39
N PRO A 234 2.00 10.38 23.41
CA PRO A 234 2.72 10.01 24.63
C PRO A 234 3.89 9.06 24.36
N LEU A 235 3.74 8.09 23.44
CA LEU A 235 4.83 7.17 23.08
C LEU A 235 6.03 7.92 22.48
N ALA A 236 5.79 8.94 21.65
CA ALA A 236 6.84 9.81 21.12
C ALA A 236 7.58 10.55 22.23
N ALA A 237 6.85 10.99 23.27
CA ALA A 237 7.41 11.63 24.46
C ALA A 237 8.03 10.65 25.48
N GLY A 238 8.05 9.34 25.20
CA GLY A 238 8.53 8.35 26.15
C GLY A 238 7.63 8.18 27.37
N GLN A 239 6.34 8.43 27.23
CA GLN A 239 5.28 8.24 28.21
C GLN A 239 4.37 7.07 27.80
N THR A 240 3.60 6.53 28.75
CA THR A 240 2.56 5.54 28.48
C THR A 240 1.28 6.29 28.10
N PRO A 241 0.62 5.95 26.99
CA PRO A 241 -0.65 6.56 26.64
C PRO A 241 -1.74 6.27 27.68
N GLU A 242 -2.51 7.30 28.00
CA GLU A 242 -3.69 7.24 28.85
C GLU A 242 -4.81 7.98 28.12
N PHE A 243 -6.00 7.38 28.07
CA PHE A 243 -7.20 7.97 27.49
C PHE A 243 -8.15 8.32 28.63
N ASP A 244 -8.64 9.56 28.66
CA ASP A 244 -9.59 10.05 29.68
C ASP A 244 -11.05 9.72 29.33
N TYR A 245 -11.27 8.97 28.25
CA TYR A 245 -12.57 8.51 27.78
C TYR A 245 -12.54 7.04 27.38
N THR A 246 -13.73 6.44 27.38
CA THR A 246 -13.98 5.10 26.82
C THR A 246 -14.80 5.21 25.54
N ILE A 247 -14.49 4.36 24.56
CA ILE A 247 -15.29 4.11 23.37
C ILE A 247 -16.10 2.84 23.63
N ASP A 248 -17.27 3.01 24.26
CA ASP A 248 -18.15 1.90 24.68
C ASP A 248 -18.90 1.22 23.50
N GLY A 249 -18.81 1.78 22.29
CA GLY A 249 -19.39 1.20 21.09
C GLY A 249 -18.91 1.88 19.82
N PHE A 250 -18.37 1.08 18.89
CA PHE A 250 -17.86 1.59 17.61
C PHE A 250 -18.95 2.25 16.78
N ASP A 251 -20.16 1.70 16.74
CA ASP A 251 -21.27 2.32 16.00
C ASP A 251 -21.68 3.67 16.59
N THR A 252 -21.71 3.79 17.92
CA THR A 252 -22.01 5.06 18.60
C THR A 252 -20.95 6.11 18.28
N PHE A 253 -19.67 5.72 18.33
CA PHE A 253 -18.56 6.60 17.96
C PHE A 253 -18.64 7.02 16.49
N ASN A 254 -18.85 6.07 15.59
CA ASN A 254 -18.95 6.30 14.14
C ASN A 254 -20.12 7.23 13.81
N ASN A 255 -21.32 6.96 14.35
CA ASN A 255 -22.52 7.77 14.10
C ASN A 255 -22.38 9.20 14.63
N ARG A 256 -21.82 9.38 15.82
CA ARG A 256 -21.56 10.71 16.40
C ARG A 256 -20.61 11.53 15.53
N ASN A 257 -19.50 10.92 15.11
CA ASN A 257 -18.50 11.60 14.29
C ASN A 257 -19.01 11.88 12.86
N ALA A 258 -19.72 10.93 12.24
CA ALA A 258 -20.38 11.14 10.96
C ALA A 258 -21.39 12.30 11.01
N ALA A 259 -22.20 12.38 12.06
CA ALA A 259 -23.14 13.50 12.26
C ALA A 259 -22.41 14.85 12.41
N ALA A 260 -21.30 14.89 13.16
CA ALA A 260 -20.48 16.09 13.32
C ALA A 260 -19.84 16.56 11.99
N ARG A 261 -19.60 15.64 11.05
CA ARG A 261 -19.02 15.92 9.74
C ARG A 261 -20.05 16.18 8.63
N ALA A 262 -21.34 15.93 8.87
CA ALA A 262 -22.37 15.96 7.82
C ALA A 262 -22.36 17.27 6.99
N GLY A 263 -22.21 18.42 7.67
CA GLY A 263 -22.15 19.74 7.04
C GLY A 263 -20.79 20.16 6.48
N GLN A 264 -19.73 19.37 6.64
CA GLN A 264 -18.40 19.70 6.13
C GLN A 264 -18.33 19.52 4.61
N SER A 265 -17.64 20.47 3.96
CA SER A 265 -17.29 20.40 2.55
C SER A 265 -16.25 19.30 2.29
N TRP A 266 -16.16 18.87 1.02
CA TRP A 266 -15.11 17.95 0.58
C TRP A 266 -13.71 18.45 0.96
N ASP A 267 -13.41 19.72 0.69
CA ASP A 267 -12.08 20.30 0.92
C ASP A 267 -11.70 20.29 2.40
N GLN A 268 -12.66 20.54 3.30
CA GLN A 268 -12.43 20.45 4.75
C GLN A 268 -12.12 19.02 5.19
N VAL A 269 -12.91 18.04 4.72
CA VAL A 269 -12.69 16.62 5.05
C VAL A 269 -11.34 16.14 4.48
N TRP A 270 -11.02 16.53 3.25
CA TRP A 270 -9.76 16.18 2.60
C TRP A 270 -8.55 16.79 3.30
N ALA A 271 -8.61 18.07 3.67
CA ALA A 271 -7.54 18.73 4.40
C ALA A 271 -7.27 18.05 5.74
N ASP A 272 -8.33 17.72 6.49
CA ASP A 272 -8.24 17.03 7.78
C ASP A 272 -7.66 15.60 7.64
N TYR A 273 -8.06 14.87 6.59
CA TYR A 273 -7.54 13.54 6.25
C TYR A 273 -6.04 13.56 5.96
N GLU A 274 -5.56 14.54 5.19
CA GLU A 274 -4.13 14.68 4.88
C GLU A 274 -3.32 15.18 6.08
N SER A 275 -3.82 16.19 6.82
CA SER A 275 -3.11 16.75 7.97
C SER A 275 -3.00 15.77 9.14
N THR A 276 -4.03 14.96 9.37
CA THR A 276 -4.02 13.93 10.41
C THR A 276 -2.94 12.88 10.11
N ARG A 277 -2.81 12.47 8.84
CA ARG A 277 -1.76 11.54 8.44
C ARG A 277 -0.37 12.12 8.54
N ALA A 278 -0.19 13.37 8.11
CA ALA A 278 1.09 14.05 8.26
C ALA A 278 1.52 14.07 9.74
N THR A 279 0.60 14.43 10.64
CA THR A 279 0.83 14.42 12.08
C THR A 279 1.21 13.02 12.60
N LEU A 280 0.50 11.97 12.18
CA LEU A 280 0.81 10.59 12.58
C LEU A 280 2.22 10.17 12.13
N LEU A 281 2.60 10.49 10.89
CA LEU A 281 3.91 10.15 10.34
C LEU A 281 5.03 10.94 11.00
N ASP A 282 4.81 12.21 11.30
CA ASP A 282 5.77 13.06 12.01
C ASP A 282 6.01 12.57 13.43
N LEU A 283 4.95 12.20 14.15
CA LEU A 283 5.06 11.58 15.47
C LEU A 283 5.79 10.23 15.39
N LEU A 284 5.46 9.40 14.41
CA LEU A 284 6.12 8.09 14.24
C LEU A 284 7.61 8.24 13.94
N ALA A 285 8.00 9.24 13.15
CA ALA A 285 9.41 9.54 12.87
C ALA A 285 10.19 9.95 14.13
N GLN A 286 9.52 10.60 15.09
CA GLN A 286 10.10 11.02 16.36
C GLN A 286 10.03 9.94 17.44
N THR A 287 9.27 8.86 17.23
CA THR A 287 9.07 7.82 18.24
C THR A 287 10.22 6.81 18.24
N PRO A 288 10.98 6.68 19.35
CA PRO A 288 11.98 5.63 19.46
C PRO A 288 11.35 4.24 19.32
N SER A 289 11.97 3.35 18.54
CA SER A 289 11.45 1.98 18.30
C SER A 289 11.18 1.18 19.59
N ALA A 290 11.94 1.44 20.66
CA ALA A 290 11.73 0.81 21.96
C ALA A 290 10.40 1.25 22.61
N ASN A 291 9.95 2.49 22.40
CA ASN A 291 8.69 2.97 22.94
C ASN A 291 7.49 2.29 22.28
N LEU A 292 7.61 1.84 21.03
CA LEU A 292 6.56 1.06 20.35
C LEU A 292 6.36 -0.35 20.94
N GLN A 293 7.25 -0.82 21.83
CA GLN A 293 7.04 -2.07 22.58
C GLN A 293 6.15 -1.88 23.81
N ARG A 294 5.94 -0.64 24.26
CA ARG A 294 5.16 -0.36 25.48
C ARG A 294 3.72 -0.78 25.26
N VAL A 295 3.21 -1.54 26.22
CA VAL A 295 1.82 -1.97 26.32
C VAL A 295 1.05 -0.92 27.11
N PHE A 296 -0.14 -0.56 26.63
CA PHE A 296 -1.03 0.39 27.28
C PHE A 296 -2.50 0.01 27.06
N ALA A 297 -3.36 0.50 27.95
CA ALA A 297 -4.80 0.32 27.85
C ALA A 297 -5.36 1.12 26.67
N VAL A 298 -6.18 0.50 25.84
CA VAL A 298 -6.81 1.14 24.68
C VAL A 298 -8.22 1.62 25.02
N PRO A 299 -8.74 2.68 24.38
CA PRO A 299 -9.97 3.34 24.83
C PRO A 299 -11.23 2.51 24.62
N TRP A 300 -11.16 1.38 23.92
CA TRP A 300 -12.27 0.42 23.75
C TRP A 300 -12.06 -0.88 24.56
N GLY A 301 -11.16 -0.86 25.53
CA GLY A 301 -10.87 -1.98 26.41
C GLY A 301 -9.78 -2.94 25.89
N GLY A 302 -9.08 -3.55 26.84
CA GLY A 302 -7.90 -4.38 26.59
C GLY A 302 -6.60 -3.59 26.55
N GLU A 303 -5.50 -4.28 26.26
CA GLU A 303 -4.17 -3.69 26.21
C GLU A 303 -3.45 -4.10 24.92
N LEU A 304 -2.74 -3.16 24.30
CA LEU A 304 -1.97 -3.41 23.09
C LEU A 304 -0.57 -2.77 23.18
N PRO A 305 0.47 -3.41 22.61
CA PRO A 305 1.74 -2.73 22.41
C PRO A 305 1.63 -1.68 21.30
N GLY A 306 2.40 -0.59 21.40
CA GLY A 306 2.39 0.53 20.44
C GLY A 306 2.59 0.14 18.97
N TYR A 307 3.33 -0.93 18.67
CA TYR A 307 3.46 -1.41 17.29
C TYR A 307 2.15 -2.06 16.77
N VAL A 308 1.38 -2.75 17.62
CA VAL A 308 0.07 -3.30 17.24
C VAL A 308 -0.95 -2.18 17.12
N TRP A 309 -0.91 -1.20 18.03
CA TRP A 309 -1.68 0.03 17.92
C TRP A 309 -1.54 0.65 16.53
N LEU A 310 -0.30 0.84 16.05
CA LEU A 310 -0.04 1.41 14.73
C LEU A 310 -0.44 0.52 13.55
N LEU A 311 -0.53 -0.81 13.72
CA LEU A 311 -0.95 -1.72 12.67
C LEU A 311 -2.46 -1.70 12.41
N ILE A 312 -3.27 -1.24 13.37
CA ILE A 312 -4.72 -1.13 13.22
C ILE A 312 -5.06 -0.21 12.05
N TRP A 313 -4.39 0.94 11.95
CA TRP A 313 -4.74 2.02 11.03
C TRP A 313 -4.55 1.70 9.55
N PRO A 314 -3.41 1.16 9.08
CA PRO A 314 -3.31 0.72 7.70
C PRO A 314 -4.26 -0.44 7.42
N GLY A 315 -4.54 -1.32 8.40
CA GLY A 315 -5.51 -2.41 8.24
C GLY A 315 -6.94 -1.91 8.02
N HIS A 316 -7.38 -0.94 8.82
CA HIS A 316 -8.70 -0.31 8.73
C HIS A 316 -8.89 0.45 7.42
N GLU A 317 -7.86 1.17 6.96
CA GLU A 317 -7.88 1.85 5.65
C GLU A 317 -7.95 0.84 4.49
N MET A 318 -7.27 -0.30 4.62
CA MET A 318 -7.33 -1.39 3.64
C MET A 318 -8.69 -2.10 3.62
N GLU A 319 -9.33 -2.28 4.78
CA GLU A 319 -10.69 -2.80 4.90
C GLU A 319 -11.68 -1.93 4.11
N HIS A 320 -11.71 -0.63 4.37
CA HIS A 320 -12.60 0.28 3.64
C HIS A 320 -12.22 0.45 2.16
N ALA A 321 -10.95 0.24 1.80
CA ALA A 321 -10.59 0.08 0.40
C ALA A 321 -11.25 -1.17 -0.22
N ILE A 322 -11.44 -2.28 0.51
CA ILE A 322 -12.23 -3.43 0.02
C ILE A 322 -13.69 -3.04 -0.18
N ASP A 323 -14.30 -2.38 0.81
CA ASP A 323 -15.72 -2.00 0.75
C ASP A 323 -16.00 -1.14 -0.48
N ALA A 324 -15.19 -0.09 -0.68
CA ALA A 324 -15.29 0.77 -1.84
C ALA A 324 -15.09 -0.01 -3.15
N ARG A 325 -14.10 -0.90 -3.23
CA ARG A 325 -13.91 -1.77 -4.42
C ARG A 325 -15.12 -2.67 -4.68
N ALA A 326 -15.74 -3.22 -3.64
CA ALA A 326 -16.92 -4.07 -3.76
C ALA A 326 -18.12 -3.28 -4.29
N ALA A 327 -18.37 -2.08 -3.76
CA ALA A 327 -19.44 -1.19 -4.22
C ALA A 327 -19.22 -0.70 -5.66
N LEU A 328 -17.96 -0.56 -6.10
CA LEU A 328 -17.60 -0.25 -7.48
C LEU A 328 -17.66 -1.45 -8.42
N GLY A 329 -18.02 -2.64 -7.92
CA GLY A 329 -18.14 -3.84 -8.76
C GLY A 329 -16.79 -4.37 -9.27
N LEU A 330 -15.67 -4.04 -8.61
CA LEU A 330 -14.31 -4.44 -9.00
C LEU A 330 -14.01 -5.90 -8.62
N ARG A 331 -14.92 -6.82 -8.97
CA ARG A 331 -14.95 -8.24 -8.56
C ARG A 331 -13.73 -9.06 -9.00
N ARG A 332 -12.94 -8.58 -9.96
CA ARG A 332 -11.69 -9.23 -10.40
C ARG A 332 -10.51 -8.94 -9.46
N TRP A 333 -10.68 -8.04 -8.51
CA TRP A 333 -9.70 -7.78 -7.48
C TRP A 333 -9.94 -8.79 -6.35
N PRO A 334 -8.92 -9.53 -5.89
CA PRO A 334 -9.11 -10.51 -4.86
C PRO A 334 -9.54 -9.80 -3.57
N PRO A 335 -10.56 -10.33 -2.88
CA PRO A 335 -10.93 -9.87 -1.55
C PRO A 335 -9.83 -10.37 -0.60
N ARG A 336 -8.76 -9.59 -0.47
CA ARG A 336 -7.69 -9.85 0.50
C ARG A 336 -7.92 -8.94 1.69
N PHE A 337 -7.48 -9.43 2.85
CA PHE A 337 -7.79 -9.04 4.24
C PHE A 337 -9.01 -9.77 4.80
N VAL A 338 -8.72 -10.57 5.83
CA VAL A 338 -9.72 -11.28 6.63
C VAL A 338 -10.45 -10.22 7.45
N LYS A 339 -11.77 -10.35 7.56
CA LYS A 339 -12.55 -9.70 8.65
C LYS A 339 -11.77 -9.85 9.95
N HIS A 340 -11.70 -8.78 10.74
CA HIS A 340 -11.03 -8.77 12.04
C HIS A 340 -11.24 -10.09 12.81
N ALA A 341 -10.13 -10.67 13.27
CA ALA A 341 -10.13 -11.68 14.32
C ALA A 341 -10.01 -10.98 15.67
#